data_AF-A0AAX3NLG0-F1
#
_entry.id   AF-A0AAX3NLG0-F1
#
_cell.length_a   1.000
_cell.length_b   1.000
_cell.length_c   1.000
_cell.angle_alpha   90.00
_cell.angle_beta   90.00
_cell.angle_gamma   90.00
#
_symmetry.space_group_name_H-M   'P 1'
#
loop_
_entity.id
_entity.type
_entity.pdbx_description
1 polymer ?
#
loop_
_entity_poly.entity_id
_entity_poly.type
_entity_poly.pdbx_seq_one_letter_code
_entity_poly.pdbx_strand_id
1 'polypeptide(L)'
;MSNQPGFWLATRQLSLAALLLGLLQSTALAANCTYREDALGHTRYRCDDGKQGTLREDVLGNIKDTGTGITWRKDALGNLKGSDGTTYREDALGNLRGSNSKTGARVTWREDALGQLRASDGTVCRTDALGQLKCRGESTPPVLLGQ
;
A
#
# COMPACT_ATOMS: atom_id res chain seq x y z
N MET A 1 -12.46 61.37 40.51
CA MET A 1 -11.78 61.05 39.23
C MET A 1 -11.79 59.53 39.09
N SER A 2 -12.93 58.96 38.69
CA SER A 2 -13.37 58.66 37.31
C SER A 2 -12.87 57.30 36.83
N ASN A 3 -13.82 56.38 36.73
CA ASN A 3 -13.76 54.96 36.39
C ASN A 3 -13.12 54.67 35.04
N GLN A 4 -12.48 53.49 34.93
CA GLN A 4 -12.18 52.84 33.65
C GLN A 4 -13.44 52.24 33.01
N PRO A 5 -13.58 52.36 31.68
CA PRO A 5 -14.05 51.27 30.84
C PRO A 5 -13.15 51.15 29.59
N GLY A 6 -13.07 50.06 28.84
CA GLY A 6 -13.80 48.81 28.83
C GLY A 6 -13.21 47.98 27.69
N PHE A 7 -13.36 46.67 27.82
CA PHE A 7 -13.02 45.66 26.83
C PHE A 7 -13.69 45.91 25.48
N TRP A 8 -12.96 45.80 24.38
CA TRP A 8 -13.53 45.44 23.07
C TRP A 8 -12.72 44.31 22.44
N LEU A 9 -13.18 43.09 22.71
CA LEU A 9 -12.90 41.91 21.92
C LEU A 9 -13.60 42.10 20.56
N ALA A 10 -12.84 42.36 19.51
CA ALA A 10 -13.35 42.26 18.14
C ALA A 10 -13.50 40.77 17.79
N THR A 11 -14.72 40.29 17.92
CA THR A 11 -15.13 38.90 17.76
C THR A 11 -14.96 38.44 16.31
N ARG A 12 -14.14 37.40 16.17
CA ARG A 12 -13.96 36.51 15.01
C ARG A 12 -15.28 36.21 14.26
N GLN A 13 -15.41 36.69 13.02
CA GLN A 13 -16.46 36.29 12.07
C GLN A 13 -15.89 35.64 10.79
N LEU A 14 -14.93 34.73 10.90
CA LEU A 14 -14.35 34.01 9.75
C LEU A 14 -14.48 32.47 9.87
N SER A 15 -15.46 31.98 10.62
CA SER A 15 -15.37 30.62 11.19
C SER A 15 -16.27 29.54 10.56
N LEU A 16 -17.11 29.85 9.58
CA LEU A 16 -18.04 28.83 9.01
C LEU A 16 -17.65 28.40 7.59
N ALA A 17 -17.30 29.33 6.70
CA ALA A 17 -16.86 28.99 5.33
C ALA A 17 -15.51 28.26 5.30
N ALA A 18 -14.57 28.65 6.17
CA ALA A 18 -13.28 27.97 6.31
C ALA A 18 -13.40 26.57 6.93
N LEU A 19 -14.42 26.33 7.77
CA LEU A 19 -14.66 25.03 8.39
C LEU A 19 -15.21 23.99 7.38
N LEU A 20 -16.01 24.44 6.41
CA LEU A 20 -16.57 23.60 5.36
C LEU A 20 -15.56 23.21 4.27
N LEU A 21 -14.59 24.08 3.95
CA LEU A 21 -13.49 23.73 3.02
C LEU A 21 -12.47 22.75 3.62
N GLY A 22 -12.34 22.68 4.96
CA GLY A 22 -11.42 21.77 5.64
C GLY A 22 -11.88 20.30 5.68
N LEU A 23 -13.14 20.03 5.31
CA LEU A 23 -13.76 18.69 5.36
C LEU A 23 -13.61 17.88 4.07
N LEU A 24 -13.01 18.43 3.02
CA LEU A 24 -12.49 17.63 1.89
C LEU A 24 -11.16 16.98 2.30
N GLN A 25 -11.15 16.24 3.41
CA GLN A 25 -10.08 15.28 3.64
C GLN A 25 -10.32 14.13 2.68
N SER A 26 -9.49 14.09 1.64
CA SER A 26 -9.42 13.05 0.63
C SER A 26 -9.49 11.68 1.31
N THR A 27 -10.65 11.03 1.26
CA THR A 27 -10.74 9.61 1.55
C THR A 27 -9.99 8.92 0.42
N ALA A 28 -8.71 8.60 0.64
CA ALA A 28 -7.99 7.68 -0.22
C ALA A 28 -8.79 6.38 -0.22
N LEU A 29 -9.57 6.16 -1.27
CA LEU A 29 -10.32 4.93 -1.43
C LEU A 29 -9.27 3.84 -1.60
N ALA A 30 -9.13 3.00 -0.57
CA ALA A 30 -8.36 1.77 -0.66
C ALA A 30 -8.80 1.02 -1.93
N ALA A 31 -7.90 0.92 -2.91
CA ALA A 31 -8.20 0.27 -4.17
C ALA A 31 -8.31 -1.25 -3.93
N ASN A 32 -9.40 -1.88 -4.36
CA ASN A 32 -9.41 -3.34 -4.38
C ASN A 32 -8.71 -3.80 -5.65
N CYS A 33 -7.83 -4.79 -5.52
CA CYS A 33 -7.09 -5.37 -6.64
C CYS A 33 -7.34 -6.87 -6.71
N THR A 34 -7.50 -7.39 -7.91
CA THR A 34 -7.54 -8.83 -8.17
C THR A 34 -6.31 -9.23 -8.97
N TYR A 35 -5.63 -10.28 -8.52
CA TYR A 35 -4.45 -10.86 -9.14
C TYR A 35 -4.75 -12.30 -9.55
N ARG A 36 -4.31 -12.69 -10.76
CA ARG A 36 -4.52 -14.03 -11.30
C ARG A 36 -3.33 -14.43 -12.15
N GLU A 37 -2.80 -15.62 -11.89
CA GLU A 37 -1.80 -16.25 -12.73
C GLU A 37 -2.44 -16.82 -14.01
N ASP A 38 -1.79 -16.57 -15.15
CA ASP A 38 -2.18 -17.14 -16.43
C ASP A 38 -1.42 -18.45 -16.73
N ALA A 39 -1.75 -19.09 -17.86
CA ALA A 39 -1.16 -20.37 -18.23
C ALA A 39 0.35 -20.30 -18.56
N LEU A 40 0.91 -19.09 -18.67
CA LEU A 40 2.35 -18.85 -18.89
C LEU A 40 3.08 -18.53 -17.58
N GLY A 41 2.40 -18.62 -16.42
CA GLY A 41 2.95 -18.27 -15.12
C GLY A 41 3.04 -16.77 -14.87
N HIS A 42 2.37 -15.94 -15.68
CA HIS A 42 2.38 -14.49 -15.47
C HIS A 42 1.20 -14.07 -14.60
N THR A 43 1.45 -13.25 -13.58
CA THR A 43 0.37 -12.74 -12.72
C THR A 43 -0.17 -11.43 -13.29
N ARG A 44 -1.38 -11.46 -13.84
CA ARG A 44 -2.11 -10.25 -14.27
C ARG A 44 -2.88 -9.68 -13.09
N TYR A 45 -2.92 -8.35 -12.99
CA TYR A 45 -3.75 -7.68 -11.99
C TYR A 45 -4.54 -6.51 -12.56
N ARG A 46 -5.67 -6.24 -11.90
CA ARG A 46 -6.55 -5.10 -12.17
C ARG A 46 -7.15 -4.62 -10.86
N CYS A 47 -7.15 -3.32 -10.68
CA CYS A 47 -7.66 -2.63 -9.51
C CYS A 47 -8.86 -1.74 -9.86
N ASP A 48 -9.69 -1.47 -8.87
CA ASP A 48 -10.90 -0.65 -9.02
C ASP A 48 -10.58 0.82 -9.32
N ASP A 49 -9.38 1.30 -8.93
CA ASP A 49 -8.88 2.65 -9.22
C ASP A 49 -8.30 2.82 -10.64
N GLY A 50 -8.42 1.77 -11.47
CA GLY A 50 -7.95 1.75 -12.86
C GLY A 50 -6.49 1.28 -13.02
N LYS A 51 -5.73 1.09 -11.93
CA LYS A 51 -4.39 0.49 -12.03
C LYS A 51 -4.50 -0.95 -12.52
N GLN A 52 -3.61 -1.32 -13.44
CA GLN A 52 -3.53 -2.68 -13.96
C GLN A 52 -2.12 -2.94 -14.49
N GLY A 53 -1.76 -4.22 -14.57
CA GLY A 53 -0.44 -4.61 -15.04
C GLY A 53 -0.28 -6.12 -15.08
N THR A 54 0.96 -6.54 -15.29
CA THR A 54 1.37 -7.94 -15.27
C THR A 54 2.72 -8.03 -14.59
N LEU A 55 2.82 -8.96 -13.64
CA LEU A 55 4.05 -9.38 -13.00
C LEU A 55 4.61 -10.55 -13.81
N ARG A 56 5.83 -10.38 -14.34
CA ARG A 56 6.49 -11.37 -15.19
C ARG A 56 7.86 -11.68 -14.65
N GLU A 57 8.10 -12.94 -14.34
CA GLU A 57 9.41 -13.42 -13.94
C GLU A 57 10.29 -13.66 -15.17
N ASP A 58 11.55 -13.23 -15.09
CA ASP A 58 12.58 -13.52 -16.09
C ASP A 58 13.39 -14.78 -15.73
N VAL A 59 14.29 -15.19 -16.63
CA VAL A 59 15.11 -16.40 -16.45
C VAL A 59 16.10 -16.32 -15.28
N LEU A 60 16.29 -15.14 -14.68
CA LEU A 60 17.14 -14.93 -13.52
C LEU A 60 16.32 -14.83 -12.22
N GLY A 61 15.00 -15.01 -12.30
CA GLY A 61 14.08 -14.88 -11.17
C GLY A 61 13.74 -13.44 -10.79
N ASN A 62 13.98 -12.46 -11.67
CA ASN A 62 13.53 -11.09 -11.42
C ASN A 62 12.10 -10.91 -11.90
N ILE A 63 11.26 -10.29 -11.08
CA ILE A 63 9.87 -10.00 -11.43
C ILE A 63 9.74 -8.56 -11.91
N LYS A 64 9.32 -8.38 -13.15
CA LYS A 64 9.00 -7.07 -13.72
C LYS A 64 7.51 -6.81 -13.65
N ASP A 65 7.14 -5.69 -13.04
CA ASP A 65 5.77 -5.16 -13.06
C ASP A 65 5.58 -4.17 -14.22
N THR A 66 4.73 -4.52 -15.18
CA THR A 66 4.45 -3.64 -16.33
C THR A 66 3.56 -2.45 -15.98
N GLY A 67 2.80 -2.48 -14.88
CA GLY A 67 1.91 -1.39 -14.49
C GLY A 67 2.64 -0.28 -13.74
N THR A 68 3.62 -0.61 -12.91
CA THR A 68 4.45 0.38 -12.19
C THR A 68 5.82 0.63 -12.82
N GLY A 69 6.31 -0.30 -13.64
CA GLY A 69 7.68 -0.26 -14.19
C GLY A 69 8.75 -0.71 -13.20
N ILE A 70 8.36 -1.19 -12.01
CA ILE A 70 9.29 -1.65 -10.98
C ILE A 70 9.79 -3.06 -11.32
N THR A 71 11.09 -3.28 -11.15
CA THR A 71 11.69 -4.62 -11.17
C THR A 71 12.03 -5.04 -9.75
N TRP A 72 11.64 -6.25 -9.40
CA TRP A 72 11.83 -6.88 -8.11
C TRP A 72 12.83 -8.02 -8.25
N ARG A 73 13.73 -8.13 -7.27
CA ARG A 73 14.74 -9.19 -7.22
C ARG A 73 14.98 -9.66 -5.78
N LYS A 74 15.19 -10.96 -5.62
CA LYS A 74 15.62 -11.54 -4.33
C LYS A 74 17.14 -11.47 -4.26
N ASP A 75 17.69 -10.94 -3.17
CA ASP A 75 19.13 -10.94 -2.92
C ASP A 75 19.60 -12.26 -2.31
N ALA A 76 20.92 -12.44 -2.17
CA ALA A 76 21.52 -13.67 -1.65
C ALA A 76 21.13 -13.99 -0.19
N LEU A 77 20.59 -13.02 0.55
CA LEU A 77 20.08 -13.19 1.90
C LEU A 77 18.56 -13.44 1.93
N GLY A 78 17.93 -13.58 0.76
CA GLY A 78 16.50 -13.77 0.62
C GLY A 78 15.68 -12.49 0.72
N ASN A 79 16.30 -11.30 0.81
CA ASN A 79 15.53 -10.06 0.87
C ASN A 79 15.04 -9.66 -0.52
N LEU A 80 13.80 -9.20 -0.59
CA LEU A 80 13.22 -8.69 -1.81
C LEU A 80 13.58 -7.20 -1.98
N LYS A 81 14.04 -6.81 -3.18
CA LYS A 81 14.44 -5.43 -3.52
C LYS A 81 13.72 -4.96 -4.77
N GLY A 82 13.00 -3.84 -4.67
CA GLY A 82 12.41 -3.11 -5.79
C GLY A 82 13.36 -2.02 -6.30
N SER A 83 13.35 -1.78 -7.61
CA SER A 83 14.12 -0.69 -8.25
C SER A 83 13.68 0.72 -7.78
N ASP A 84 12.49 0.83 -7.20
CA ASP A 84 11.96 2.05 -6.60
C ASP A 84 12.60 2.37 -5.23
N GLY A 85 13.35 1.45 -4.64
CA GLY A 85 13.94 1.58 -3.30
C GLY A 85 13.13 0.88 -2.20
N THR A 86 12.02 0.23 -2.55
CA THR A 86 11.27 -0.61 -1.62
C THR A 86 12.05 -1.89 -1.35
N THR A 87 12.07 -2.32 -0.10
CA THR A 87 12.72 -3.55 0.34
C THR A 87 11.81 -4.31 1.29
N TYR A 88 11.75 -5.63 1.15
CA TYR A 88 11.12 -6.52 2.12
C TYR A 88 12.13 -7.49 2.69
N ARG A 89 12.06 -7.70 4.00
CA ARG A 89 12.87 -8.68 4.72
C ARG A 89 11.99 -9.42 5.71
N GLU A 90 12.13 -10.73 5.77
CA GLU A 90 11.49 -11.55 6.79
C GLU A 90 12.19 -11.36 8.15
N ASP A 91 11.41 -11.20 9.22
CA ASP A 91 11.91 -11.21 10.58
C ASP A 91 11.84 -12.61 11.21
N ALA A 92 12.43 -12.77 12.39
CA ALA A 92 12.50 -14.06 13.08
C ALA A 92 11.13 -14.63 13.49
N LEU A 93 10.06 -13.84 13.36
CA LEU A 93 8.69 -14.25 13.63
C LEU A 93 7.91 -14.56 12.34
N GLY A 94 8.58 -14.57 11.19
CA GLY A 94 7.98 -14.81 9.88
C GLY A 94 7.23 -13.62 9.29
N ASN A 95 7.36 -12.41 9.86
CA ASN A 95 6.71 -11.23 9.28
C ASN A 95 7.61 -10.60 8.22
N LEU A 96 7.02 -10.18 7.11
CA LEU A 96 7.72 -9.46 6.05
C LEU A 96 7.69 -7.95 6.32
N ARG A 97 8.85 -7.38 6.65
CA ARG A 97 9.05 -5.97 6.94
C ARG A 97 9.42 -5.22 5.67
N GLY A 98 8.46 -4.47 5.15
CA GLY A 98 8.57 -3.55 4.03
C GLY A 98 9.04 -2.16 4.45
N SER A 99 9.98 -1.59 3.69
CA SER A 99 10.35 -0.18 3.82
C SER A 99 10.80 0.39 2.49
N ASN A 100 10.47 1.66 2.22
CA ASN A 100 10.95 2.40 1.05
C ASN A 100 11.89 3.52 1.51
N SER A 101 13.15 3.47 1.07
CA SER A 101 14.18 4.42 1.51
C SER A 101 13.98 5.84 0.96
N LYS A 102 13.26 6.00 -0.15
CA LYS A 102 13.01 7.30 -0.79
C LYS A 102 11.83 8.02 -0.16
N THR A 103 10.76 7.30 0.17
CA THR A 103 9.54 7.89 0.73
C THR A 103 9.47 7.80 2.25
N GLY A 104 10.28 6.93 2.88
CA GLY A 104 10.19 6.62 4.30
C GLY A 104 9.00 5.73 4.67
N ALA A 105 8.19 5.30 3.70
CA ALA A 105 7.03 4.43 3.93
C ALA A 105 7.47 3.09 4.53
N ARG A 106 6.63 2.55 5.43
CA ARG A 106 6.85 1.25 6.09
C ARG A 106 5.55 0.46 6.10
N VAL A 107 5.66 -0.84 5.83
CA VAL A 107 4.53 -1.76 5.91
C VAL A 107 5.03 -3.08 6.47
N THR A 108 4.25 -3.75 7.31
CA THR A 108 4.53 -5.12 7.75
C THR A 108 3.44 -6.03 7.24
N TRP A 109 3.83 -7.11 6.58
CA TRP A 109 2.94 -8.19 6.16
C TRP A 109 3.08 -9.39 7.08
N ARG A 110 1.93 -10.03 7.36
CA ARG A 110 1.84 -11.30 8.09
C ARG A 110 0.71 -12.13 7.53
N GLU A 111 0.82 -13.44 7.66
CA GLU A 111 -0.30 -14.36 7.42
C GLU A 111 -1.06 -14.57 8.74
N ASP A 112 -2.39 -14.53 8.68
CA ASP A 112 -3.24 -14.84 9.82
C ASP A 112 -3.63 -16.33 9.90
N ALA A 113 -4.29 -16.74 10.98
CA ALA A 113 -4.69 -18.13 11.20
C ALA A 113 -5.68 -18.68 10.16
N LEU A 114 -6.27 -17.82 9.31
CA LEU A 114 -7.16 -18.21 8.22
C LEU A 114 -6.44 -18.22 6.86
N GLY A 115 -5.11 -18.06 6.85
CA GLY A 115 -4.29 -17.99 5.64
C GLY A 115 -4.44 -16.67 4.87
N GLN A 116 -4.93 -15.60 5.52
CA GLN A 116 -5.07 -14.29 4.88
C GLN A 116 -3.82 -13.44 5.12
N LEU A 117 -3.35 -12.77 4.09
CA LEU A 117 -2.25 -11.81 4.21
C LEU A 117 -2.79 -10.49 4.74
N ARG A 118 -2.19 -9.97 5.79
CA ARG A 118 -2.54 -8.69 6.42
C ARG A 118 -1.34 -7.77 6.45
N ALA A 119 -1.50 -6.60 5.89
CA ALA A 119 -0.57 -5.49 5.98
C ALA A 119 -0.91 -4.58 7.16
N SER A 120 0.11 -3.92 7.73
CA SER A 120 -0.06 -2.94 8.80
C SER A 120 -0.77 -1.66 8.37
N ASP A 121 -0.88 -1.40 7.07
CA ASP A 121 -1.60 -0.26 6.50
C ASP A 121 -3.11 -0.53 6.32
N GLY A 122 -3.58 -1.70 6.75
CA GLY A 122 -4.98 -2.13 6.60
C GLY A 122 -5.25 -2.96 5.35
N THR A 123 -4.26 -3.16 4.47
CA THR A 123 -4.43 -4.03 3.30
C THR A 123 -4.66 -5.48 3.73
N VAL A 124 -5.69 -6.12 3.19
CA VAL A 124 -5.99 -7.54 3.42
C VAL A 124 -6.12 -8.25 2.09
N CYS A 125 -5.36 -9.34 1.91
CA CYS A 125 -5.42 -10.18 0.73
C CYS A 125 -5.85 -11.61 1.07
N ARG A 126 -6.72 -12.18 0.24
CA ARG A 126 -7.22 -13.55 0.38
C ARG A 126 -7.34 -14.22 -0.99
N THR A 127 -6.88 -15.45 -1.07
CA THR A 127 -7.09 -16.31 -2.24
C THR A 127 -8.52 -16.85 -2.23
N ASP A 128 -9.24 -16.71 -3.34
CA ASP A 128 -10.56 -17.28 -3.50
C ASP A 128 -10.53 -18.71 -4.04
N ALA A 129 -11.71 -19.34 -4.13
CA ALA A 129 -11.84 -20.74 -4.56
C ALA A 129 -11.41 -20.99 -6.02
N LEU A 130 -11.21 -19.92 -6.80
CA LEU A 130 -10.73 -20.00 -8.19
C LEU A 130 -9.22 -19.75 -8.29
N GLY A 131 -8.53 -19.64 -7.16
CA GLY A 131 -7.10 -19.34 -7.10
C GLY A 131 -6.76 -17.87 -7.36
N GLN A 132 -7.74 -16.96 -7.37
CA GLN A 132 -7.47 -15.52 -7.54
C GLN A 132 -7.12 -14.89 -6.20
N LEU A 133 -6.04 -14.13 -6.13
CA LEU A 133 -5.71 -13.35 -4.94
C LEU A 133 -6.45 -12.01 -5.01
N LYS A 134 -7.32 -11.75 -4.04
CA LYS A 134 -8.08 -10.51 -3.92
C LYS A 134 -7.59 -9.70 -2.74
N CYS A 135 -7.12 -8.49 -3.02
CA CYS A 135 -6.64 -7.54 -2.02
C CYS A 135 -7.62 -6.38 -1.88
N ARG A 136 -7.85 -5.95 -0.64
CA ARG A 136 -8.54 -4.70 -0.30
C ARG A 136 -7.54 -3.82 0.43
N GLY A 137 -7.07 -2.73 -0.19
CA GLY A 137 -6.00 -1.89 0.35
C GLY A 137 -4.98 -1.48 -0.72
N GLU A 138 -4.10 -0.55 -0.38
CA GLU A 138 -3.19 0.06 -1.36
C GLU A 138 -1.91 -0.75 -1.63
N SER A 139 -1.49 -1.60 -0.69
CA SER A 139 -0.22 -2.30 -0.80
C SER A 139 -0.31 -3.59 -1.61
N THR A 140 0.65 -3.82 -2.50
CA THR A 140 0.79 -5.11 -3.19
C THR A 140 1.47 -6.13 -2.28
N PRO A 141 0.90 -7.33 -2.09
CA PRO A 141 1.47 -8.34 -1.20
C PRO A 141 2.80 -8.88 -1.76
N PRO A 142 3.87 -8.95 -0.94
CA PRO A 142 5.21 -9.33 -1.42
C PRO A 142 5.33 -10.76 -1.95
N VAL A 143 4.39 -11.65 -1.60
CA VAL A 143 4.32 -13.03 -2.12
C VAL A 143 4.21 -13.07 -3.66
N LEU A 144 3.68 -12.02 -4.28
CA LEU A 144 3.59 -11.90 -5.73
C LEU A 144 4.92 -11.44 -6.38
N LEU A 145 5.87 -10.97 -5.58
CA LEU A 145 7.03 -10.20 -6.03
C LEU A 145 8.36 -10.95 -5.88
N GLY A 146 8.36 -12.11 -5.21
CA GLY A 146 9.56 -12.91 -5.03
C GLY A 146 9.24 -14.38 -4.73
N GLN A 147 8.65 -15.05 -5.71
CA GLN A 147 8.51 -16.51 -5.68
C GLN A 147 9.89 -17.20 -5.68
#